data_AF-A0A958JXT7-F1
#
_entry.id   AF-A0A958JXT7-F1
#
_cell.length_a   1.000
_cell.length_b   1.000
_cell.length_c   1.000
_cell.angle_alpha   90.00
_cell.angle_beta   90.00
_cell.angle_gamma   90.00
#
_symmetry.space_group_name_H-M   'P 1'
#
loop_
_entity.id
_entity.type
_entity.pdbx_description
1 polymer ?
#
loop_
_entity_poly.entity_id
_entity_poly.type
_entity_poly.pdbx_seq_one_letter_code
_entity_poly.pdbx_strand_id
1 'polypeptide(L)'
;PQRIVNNPFISVRTFLENPALREDAMAYALQNERYNVDIQVGYQRRTLSKPFSCHSFRGGSDEEEGHCWLSARINSLTFSNLTELSQYKESVKTLPLSFEIMSPWTGQEVAFSLDDWEETFELTGAPAGSWQKFTLGFPLQRLLDSDKILVTIKTISSPSIRGTSTDTRRLGVALRNVQVPL
;
A
#
# COMPACT_ATOMS: atom_id res chain seq x y z
N PRO A 1 7.41 -19.71 18.20
CA PRO A 1 8.40 -18.68 18.63
C PRO A 1 8.71 -17.68 17.51
N GLN A 2 8.18 -16.45 17.62
CA GLN A 2 8.49 -15.36 16.69
C GLN A 2 9.97 -14.98 16.84
N ARG A 3 10.77 -15.21 15.79
CA ARG A 3 12.20 -14.92 15.82
C ARG A 3 12.44 -13.49 15.35
N ILE A 4 12.95 -12.65 16.25
CA ILE A 4 13.53 -11.35 15.92
C ILE A 4 14.72 -11.62 14.99
N VAL A 5 14.68 -11.06 13.77
CA VAL A 5 15.83 -11.09 12.86
C VAL A 5 16.45 -9.69 12.86
N ASN A 6 17.70 -9.62 13.33
CA ASN A 6 18.57 -8.46 13.27
C ASN A 6 18.68 -7.96 11.82
N ASN A 7 17.91 -6.94 11.49
CA ASN A 7 18.17 -6.05 10.37
C ASN A 7 18.60 -4.72 11.01
N PRO A 8 19.84 -4.25 10.81
CA PRO A 8 20.32 -3.01 11.42
C PRO A 8 19.54 -1.76 10.96
N PHE A 9 18.68 -1.90 9.94
CA PHE A 9 17.84 -0.83 9.40
C PHE A 9 16.35 -0.97 9.75
N ILE A 10 15.98 -1.95 10.59
CA ILE A 10 14.60 -2.13 11.04
C ILE A 10 14.63 -2.25 12.56
N SER A 11 14.24 -1.17 13.24
CA SER A 11 13.68 -1.33 14.58
C SER A 11 12.43 -2.20 14.43
N VAL A 12 12.51 -3.46 14.82
CA VAL A 12 11.33 -4.33 14.94
C VAL A 12 10.53 -3.79 16.11
N ARG A 13 9.74 -2.74 15.86
CA ARG A 13 8.73 -2.29 16.81
C ARG A 13 7.55 -3.24 16.61
N THR A 14 7.33 -4.13 17.56
CA THR A 14 6.00 -4.73 17.75
C THR A 14 5.07 -3.57 18.09
N PHE A 15 4.41 -2.99 17.08
CA PHE A 15 3.53 -1.82 17.23
C PHE A 15 2.29 -2.07 18.08
N LEU A 16 2.12 -3.29 18.59
CA LEU A 16 0.90 -3.71 19.28
C LEU A 16 0.60 -2.93 20.57
N GLU A 17 1.53 -2.10 21.09
CA GLU A 17 1.38 -1.55 22.45
C GLU A 17 1.71 -0.06 22.63
N ASN A 18 2.18 0.69 21.62
CA ASN A 18 2.54 2.11 21.83
C ASN A 18 2.18 3.03 20.64
N PRO A 19 1.15 3.88 20.79
CA PRO A 19 0.73 4.85 19.77
C PRO A 19 1.84 5.79 19.29
N ALA A 20 2.71 6.26 20.19
CA ALA A 20 3.81 7.17 19.82
C ALA A 20 4.82 6.49 18.88
N LEU A 21 5.05 5.19 19.07
CA LEU A 21 5.94 4.43 18.19
C LEU A 21 5.35 4.26 16.78
N ARG A 22 4.02 4.18 16.67
CA ARG A 22 3.30 4.11 15.40
C ARG A 22 3.38 5.46 14.69
N GLU A 23 3.11 6.56 15.39
CA GLU A 23 3.23 7.92 14.86
C GLU A 23 4.64 8.23 14.36
N ASP A 24 5.68 7.90 15.14
CA ASP A 24 7.08 8.02 14.73
C ASP A 24 7.37 7.26 13.42
N ALA A 25 6.86 6.03 13.31
CA ALA A 25 7.11 5.19 12.14
C ALA A 25 6.34 5.68 10.91
N MET A 26 5.14 6.24 11.10
CA MET A 26 4.38 6.92 10.04
C MET A 26 5.13 8.16 9.56
N ALA A 27 5.58 9.02 10.48
CA ALA A 27 6.36 10.21 10.15
C ALA A 27 7.66 9.85 9.41
N TYR A 28 8.37 8.82 9.86
CA TYR A 28 9.59 8.34 9.21
C TYR A 28 9.32 7.81 7.79
N ALA A 29 8.23 7.04 7.59
CA ALA A 29 7.87 6.53 6.28
C ALA A 29 7.53 7.66 5.29
N LEU A 30 6.81 8.70 5.73
CA LEU A 30 6.47 9.87 4.91
C LEU A 30 7.69 10.67 4.43
N GLN A 31 8.74 10.71 5.25
CA GLN A 31 9.97 11.46 5.00
C GLN A 31 11.02 10.66 4.21
N ASN A 32 10.91 9.33 4.17
CA ASN A 32 11.95 8.47 3.63
C ASN A 32 11.48 7.83 2.31
N GLU A 33 12.02 8.32 1.20
CA GLU A 33 11.68 7.92 -0.18
C GLU A 33 11.73 6.40 -0.42
N ARG A 34 12.50 5.67 0.37
CA ARG A 34 12.60 4.21 0.28
C ARG A 34 11.27 3.48 0.55
N TYR A 35 10.36 4.11 1.29
CA TYR A 35 9.02 3.55 1.58
C TYR A 35 7.94 4.14 0.68
N ASN A 36 8.33 5.02 -0.24
CA ASN A 36 7.42 5.62 -1.18
C ASN A 36 7.24 4.75 -2.41
N VAL A 37 5.99 4.52 -2.78
CA VAL A 37 5.59 3.87 -4.02
C VAL A 37 4.78 4.89 -4.79
N ASP A 38 5.35 5.40 -5.88
CA ASP A 38 4.60 6.24 -6.82
C ASP A 38 3.66 5.35 -7.64
N ILE A 39 2.39 5.72 -7.69
CA ILE A 39 1.35 5.02 -8.43
C ILE A 39 0.66 6.03 -9.33
N GLN A 40 0.67 5.76 -10.64
CA GLN A 40 -0.16 6.50 -11.58
C GLN A 40 -1.60 5.94 -11.58
N VAL A 41 -2.60 6.82 -11.44
CA VAL A 41 -4.02 6.44 -11.41
C VAL A 41 -4.62 6.46 -12.82
N GLY A 42 -5.27 5.37 -13.22
CA GLY A 42 -6.03 5.32 -14.49
C GLY A 42 -7.46 5.88 -14.38
N TYR A 43 -7.93 6.56 -15.44
CA TYR A 43 -9.32 7.05 -15.58
C TYR A 43 -10.12 6.25 -16.62
N GLN A 44 -11.34 5.82 -16.30
CA GLN A 44 -12.15 4.95 -17.18
C GLN A 44 -13.07 5.66 -18.20
N ARG A 45 -13.05 6.99 -18.37
CA ARG A 45 -14.02 7.67 -19.26
C ARG A 45 -13.67 7.81 -20.74
N ARG A 46 -12.44 7.46 -21.16
CA ARG A 46 -11.99 7.19 -22.56
C ARG A 46 -10.46 7.20 -22.54
N THR A 47 -9.87 6.02 -22.36
CA THR A 47 -8.45 5.71 -22.59
C THR A 47 -7.43 6.71 -22.03
N LEU A 48 -7.06 6.56 -20.76
CA LEU A 48 -5.70 6.85 -20.30
C LEU A 48 -5.05 5.53 -19.86
N SER A 49 -4.55 4.83 -20.86
CA SER A 49 -3.77 3.59 -20.75
C SER A 49 -2.30 3.92 -20.58
N LYS A 50 -1.91 4.54 -19.46
CA LYS A 50 -0.50 4.46 -19.04
C LYS A 50 -0.35 3.27 -18.10
N PRO A 51 0.64 2.40 -18.33
CA PRO A 51 0.85 1.24 -17.49
C PRO A 51 1.12 1.71 -16.07
N PHE A 52 0.53 1.00 -15.12
CA PHE A 52 0.88 1.10 -13.71
C PHE A 52 2.40 0.92 -13.58
N SER A 53 3.11 1.97 -13.19
CA SER A 53 4.55 1.96 -12.94
C SER A 53 4.79 2.16 -11.45
N CYS A 54 5.58 1.28 -10.83
CA CYS A 54 6.12 1.56 -9.51
C CYS A 54 7.61 1.66 -9.57
N HIS A 55 8.11 2.76 -9.05
CA HIS A 55 9.52 2.94 -8.80
C HIS A 55 9.78 2.58 -7.35
N SER A 56 10.08 1.31 -7.05
CA SER A 56 10.63 0.96 -5.75
C SER A 56 12.13 1.28 -5.74
N PHE A 57 12.60 1.99 -4.69
CA PHE A 57 13.99 2.47 -4.61
C PHE A 57 15.04 1.34 -4.49
N ARG A 58 14.61 0.08 -4.43
CA ARG A 58 15.51 -1.08 -4.47
C ARG A 58 15.48 -1.67 -5.88
N GLY A 59 16.34 -1.12 -6.75
CA GLY A 59 16.49 -1.55 -8.15
C GLY A 59 16.32 -3.05 -8.36
N GLY A 60 15.24 -3.41 -9.07
CA GLY A 60 14.90 -4.77 -9.46
C GLY A 60 13.42 -4.92 -9.81
N SER A 61 13.14 -5.20 -11.09
CA SER A 61 11.98 -5.89 -11.72
C SER A 61 10.52 -5.62 -11.33
N ASP A 62 10.16 -4.71 -10.41
CA ASP A 62 8.73 -4.47 -10.09
C ASP A 62 7.93 -3.98 -11.33
N GLU A 63 8.57 -3.24 -12.25
CA GLU A 63 7.98 -2.87 -13.54
C GLU A 63 7.75 -4.07 -14.48
N GLU A 64 8.58 -5.12 -14.39
CA GLU A 64 8.41 -6.36 -15.17
C GLU A 64 7.31 -7.26 -14.60
N GLU A 65 7.08 -7.20 -13.28
CA GLU A 65 6.08 -8.02 -12.59
C GLU A 65 4.64 -7.49 -12.77
N GLY A 66 4.46 -6.25 -13.22
CA GLY A 66 3.14 -5.61 -13.41
C GLY A 66 2.38 -5.38 -12.11
N HIS A 67 3.08 -5.39 -10.97
CA HIS A 67 2.54 -5.15 -9.63
C HIS A 67 3.64 -4.68 -8.67
N CYS A 68 3.25 -4.17 -7.50
CA CYS A 68 4.20 -3.56 -6.55
C CYS A 68 4.13 -4.19 -5.18
N TRP A 69 5.27 -4.66 -4.71
CA TRP A 69 5.40 -5.26 -3.40
C TRP A 69 5.56 -4.22 -2.30
N LEU A 70 4.53 -4.12 -1.46
CA LEU A 70 4.62 -3.42 -0.18
C LEU A 70 5.30 -4.35 0.84
N SER A 71 6.62 -4.25 0.92
CA SER A 71 7.46 -5.13 1.74
C SER A 71 7.75 -4.60 3.16
N ALA A 72 7.35 -3.36 3.46
CA ALA A 72 7.47 -2.75 4.79
C ALA A 72 6.13 -2.69 5.52
N ARG A 73 6.18 -2.63 6.86
CA ARG A 73 4.96 -2.60 7.71
C ARG A 73 4.16 -1.33 7.51
N ILE A 74 4.83 -0.26 7.13
CA ILE A 74 4.25 1.02 6.77
C ILE A 74 4.93 1.41 5.46
N ASN A 75 4.12 1.75 4.46
CA ASN A 75 4.56 2.29 3.16
C ASN A 75 3.75 3.57 2.90
N SER A 76 4.27 4.47 2.07
CA SER A 76 3.49 5.57 1.53
C SER A 76 3.23 5.34 0.05
N LEU A 77 1.99 5.57 -0.38
CA LEU A 77 1.61 5.61 -1.79
C LEU A 77 1.47 7.06 -2.20
N THR A 78 2.21 7.51 -3.20
CA THR A 78 2.03 8.84 -3.81
C THR A 78 1.32 8.67 -5.14
N PHE A 79 0.42 9.59 -5.48
CA PHE A 79 -0.27 9.55 -6.77
C PHE A 79 0.08 10.75 -7.63
N SER A 80 0.72 10.50 -8.77
CA SER A 80 1.32 11.53 -9.63
C SER A 80 0.33 12.40 -10.42
N ASN A 81 -0.94 12.01 -10.53
CA ASN A 81 -1.94 12.71 -11.37
C ASN A 81 -3.24 13.12 -10.64
N LEU A 82 -3.27 13.13 -9.31
CA LEU A 82 -4.48 13.50 -8.58
C LEU A 82 -4.90 14.96 -8.76
N THR A 83 -3.98 15.86 -9.12
CA THR A 83 -4.30 17.28 -9.35
C THR A 83 -5.35 17.47 -10.44
N GLU A 84 -5.46 16.55 -11.39
CA GLU A 84 -6.51 16.53 -12.43
C GLU A 84 -7.93 16.33 -11.84
N LEU A 85 -8.04 15.81 -10.62
CA LEU A 85 -9.31 15.61 -9.92
C LEU A 85 -9.79 16.84 -9.15
N SER A 86 -8.94 17.86 -9.01
CA SER A 86 -9.29 19.11 -8.31
C SER A 86 -10.53 19.80 -8.89
N GLN A 87 -10.82 19.61 -10.18
CA GLN A 87 -12.03 20.10 -10.84
C GLN A 87 -13.34 19.50 -10.29
N TYR A 88 -13.28 18.35 -9.62
CA TYR A 88 -14.45 17.64 -9.09
C TYR A 88 -14.69 17.90 -7.60
N LYS A 89 -13.87 18.74 -6.93
CA LYS A 89 -13.93 18.94 -5.47
C LYS A 89 -15.30 19.41 -4.95
N GLU A 90 -16.06 20.17 -5.74
CA GLU A 90 -17.37 20.70 -5.35
C GLU A 90 -18.48 19.65 -5.49
N SER A 91 -18.33 18.68 -6.40
CA SER A 91 -19.35 17.68 -6.72
C SER A 91 -19.06 16.30 -6.12
N VAL A 92 -17.79 16.00 -5.83
CA VAL A 92 -17.31 14.71 -5.33
C VAL A 92 -16.60 14.93 -3.99
N LYS A 93 -17.28 14.57 -2.89
CA LYS A 93 -16.67 14.61 -1.55
C LYS A 93 -15.74 13.42 -1.29
N THR A 94 -16.11 12.26 -1.84
CA THR A 94 -15.41 10.99 -1.67
C THR A 94 -15.03 10.45 -3.03
N LEU A 95 -13.73 10.25 -3.26
CA LEU A 95 -13.17 9.65 -4.46
C LEU A 95 -13.13 8.13 -4.28
N PRO A 96 -13.90 7.35 -5.05
CA PRO A 96 -13.70 5.92 -5.07
C PRO A 96 -12.36 5.60 -5.72
N LEU A 97 -11.51 4.85 -5.05
CA LEU A 97 -10.27 4.32 -5.60
C LEU A 97 -10.37 2.80 -5.56
N SER A 98 -10.38 2.18 -6.75
CA SER A 98 -10.33 0.74 -6.89
C SER A 98 -8.91 0.26 -7.14
N PHE A 99 -8.52 -0.85 -6.53
CA PHE A 99 -7.22 -1.48 -6.71
C PHE A 99 -7.34 -2.99 -6.48
N GLU A 100 -6.36 -3.75 -6.97
CA GLU A 100 -6.25 -5.17 -6.69
C GLU A 100 -5.11 -5.42 -5.71
N ILE A 101 -5.41 -6.18 -4.65
CA ILE A 101 -4.42 -6.63 -3.66
C ILE A 101 -4.26 -8.14 -3.75
N MET A 102 -3.02 -8.60 -3.74
CA MET A 102 -2.68 -9.98 -3.49
C MET A 102 -1.90 -10.09 -2.18
N SER A 103 -2.28 -11.03 -1.34
CA SER A 103 -1.47 -11.43 -0.19
C SER A 103 -1.00 -12.87 -0.34
N PRO A 104 0.27 -13.16 -0.05
CA PRO A 104 0.76 -14.53 0.08
C PRO A 104 0.21 -15.25 1.33
N TRP A 105 -0.49 -14.56 2.23
CA TRP A 105 -1.01 -15.07 3.50
C TRP A 105 -2.53 -14.85 3.60
N THR A 106 -3.27 -15.81 4.14
CA THR A 106 -4.70 -15.61 4.46
C THR A 106 -4.87 -14.75 5.71
N GLY A 107 -5.95 -13.96 5.76
CA GLY A 107 -6.33 -13.17 6.95
C GLY A 107 -5.38 -12.02 7.28
N GLN A 108 -4.66 -11.50 6.29
CA GLN A 108 -3.77 -10.35 6.50
C GLN A 108 -4.58 -9.06 6.54
N GLU A 109 -4.41 -8.28 7.59
CA GLU A 109 -5.01 -6.95 7.72
C GLU A 109 -4.13 -5.89 7.05
N VAL A 110 -4.78 -5.04 6.24
CA VAL A 110 -4.20 -3.88 5.58
C VAL A 110 -5.06 -2.66 5.93
N ALA A 111 -4.41 -1.59 6.38
CA ALA A 111 -5.05 -0.32 6.67
C ALA A 111 -4.52 0.77 5.73
N PHE A 112 -5.43 1.55 5.17
CA PHE A 112 -5.14 2.76 4.40
C PHE A 112 -5.49 3.95 5.27
N SER A 113 -4.58 4.91 5.37
CA SER A 113 -4.76 6.08 6.23
C SER A 113 -4.30 7.35 5.54
N LEU A 114 -5.01 8.43 5.84
CA LEU A 114 -4.85 9.76 5.28
C LEU A 114 -5.29 10.77 6.34
N ASP A 115 -4.34 11.42 6.99
CA ASP A 115 -4.56 12.28 8.15
C ASP A 115 -5.39 11.56 9.25
N ASP A 116 -6.57 12.08 9.60
CA ASP A 116 -7.51 11.49 10.57
C ASP A 116 -8.49 10.48 9.94
N TRP A 117 -8.37 10.18 8.64
CA TRP A 117 -9.14 9.11 7.98
C TRP A 117 -8.33 7.81 7.97
N GLU A 118 -9.00 6.70 8.30
CA GLU A 118 -8.44 5.36 8.20
C GLU A 118 -9.52 4.37 7.77
N GLU A 119 -9.18 3.47 6.86
CA GLU A 119 -9.99 2.31 6.52
C GLU A 119 -9.13 1.04 6.59
N THR A 120 -9.56 0.09 7.41
CA THR A 120 -8.88 -1.20 7.61
C THR A 120 -9.74 -2.32 7.05
N PHE A 121 -9.12 -3.26 6.34
CA PHE A 121 -9.77 -4.47 5.91
C PHE A 121 -8.87 -5.69 6.08
N GLU A 122 -9.52 -6.84 6.25
CA GLU A 122 -8.87 -8.14 6.32
C GLU A 122 -9.01 -8.85 4.98
N LEU A 123 -7.88 -9.32 4.43
CA LEU A 123 -7.83 -10.10 3.19
C LEU A 123 -8.35 -11.51 3.44
N THR A 124 -9.68 -11.65 3.49
CA THR A 124 -10.42 -12.91 3.72
C THR A 124 -11.25 -13.30 2.49
N GLY A 125 -11.63 -14.58 2.41
CA GLY A 125 -12.54 -15.07 1.37
C GLY A 125 -11.88 -15.48 0.05
N ALA A 126 -10.56 -15.31 -0.11
CA ALA A 126 -9.83 -15.81 -1.27
C ALA A 126 -8.57 -16.60 -0.86
N PRO A 127 -8.11 -17.56 -1.69
CA PRO A 127 -6.87 -18.30 -1.42
C PRO A 127 -5.65 -17.39 -1.32
N ALA A 128 -4.65 -17.82 -0.54
CA ALA A 128 -3.34 -17.18 -0.53
C ALA A 128 -2.77 -17.08 -1.96
N GLY A 129 -2.22 -15.92 -2.31
CA GLY A 129 -1.67 -15.63 -3.64
C GLY A 129 -2.72 -15.28 -4.70
N SER A 130 -4.00 -15.15 -4.35
CA SER A 130 -5.03 -14.68 -5.28
C SER A 130 -5.16 -13.15 -5.24
N TRP A 131 -5.47 -12.58 -6.41
CA TRP A 131 -5.78 -11.16 -6.54
C TRP A 131 -7.23 -10.89 -6.14
N GLN A 132 -7.42 -9.93 -5.26
CA GLN A 132 -8.73 -9.50 -4.76
C GLN A 132 -8.92 -8.02 -5.07
N LYS A 133 -10.07 -7.67 -5.63
CA LYS A 133 -10.42 -6.28 -5.98
C LYS A 133 -11.06 -5.59 -4.78
N PHE A 134 -10.54 -4.42 -4.44
CA PHE A 134 -11.10 -3.53 -3.42
C PHE A 134 -11.47 -2.19 -4.04
N THR A 135 -12.40 -1.50 -3.40
CA THR A 135 -12.73 -0.10 -3.69
C THR A 135 -12.88 0.61 -2.37
N LEU A 136 -12.04 1.61 -2.12
CA LEU A 136 -12.11 2.44 -0.92
C LEU A 136 -12.58 3.85 -1.29
N GLY A 137 -13.27 4.49 -0.36
CA GLY A 137 -13.74 5.87 -0.53
C GLY A 137 -12.82 6.86 0.17
N PHE A 138 -11.91 7.48 -0.58
CA PHE A 138 -10.99 8.48 -0.01
C PHE A 138 -11.62 9.87 0.05
N PRO A 139 -11.47 10.63 1.15
CA PRO A 139 -11.88 12.03 1.18
C PRO A 139 -11.08 12.84 0.16
N LEU A 140 -11.72 13.33 -0.91
CA LEU A 140 -11.02 13.92 -2.06
C LEU A 140 -10.17 15.13 -1.63
N GLN A 141 -10.72 16.00 -0.79
CA GLN A 141 -10.00 17.18 -0.30
C GLN A 141 -8.70 16.81 0.40
N ARG A 142 -8.74 15.84 1.32
CA ARG A 142 -7.54 15.38 2.05
C ARG A 142 -6.51 14.76 1.11
N LEU A 143 -6.98 14.05 0.11
CA LEU A 143 -6.11 13.37 -0.85
C LEU A 143 -5.36 14.39 -1.72
N LEU A 144 -6.02 15.50 -2.06
CA LEU A 144 -5.39 16.63 -2.76
C LEU A 144 -4.40 17.40 -1.88
N ASP A 145 -4.64 17.46 -0.55
CA ASP A 145 -3.81 18.21 0.39
C ASP A 145 -2.53 17.44 0.80
N SER A 146 -2.63 16.12 0.97
CA SER A 146 -1.57 15.29 1.55
C SER A 146 -0.74 14.54 0.52
N ASP A 147 -1.26 14.33 -0.70
CA ASP A 147 -0.71 13.56 -1.86
C ASP A 147 -0.22 12.12 -1.59
N LYS A 148 -0.13 11.73 -0.31
CA LYS A 148 0.39 10.47 0.21
C LYS A 148 -0.66 9.73 1.02
N ILE A 149 -0.90 8.49 0.66
CA ILE A 149 -1.71 7.55 1.44
C ILE A 149 -0.78 6.61 2.18
N LEU A 150 -0.93 6.51 3.49
CA LEU A 150 -0.17 5.56 4.30
C LEU A 150 -0.84 4.19 4.28
N VAL A 151 -0.07 3.16 3.97
CA VAL A 151 -0.51 1.76 3.97
C VAL A 151 0.20 1.00 5.06
N THR A 152 -0.58 0.53 6.05
CA THR A 152 -0.09 -0.26 7.17
C THR A 152 -0.46 -1.73 6.98
N ILE A 153 0.54 -2.60 7.12
CA ILE A 153 0.41 -4.05 6.96
C ILE A 153 0.72 -4.72 8.30
N LYS A 154 -0.27 -5.41 8.85
CA LYS A 154 -0.16 -6.00 10.21
C LYS A 154 0.84 -7.14 10.29
N THR A 155 1.02 -7.90 9.20
CA THR A 155 1.92 -9.05 9.18
C THR A 155 2.85 -9.00 7.98
N ILE A 156 4.15 -9.10 8.22
CA ILE A 156 5.16 -9.21 7.15
C ILE A 156 6.10 -10.35 7.50
N SER A 157 6.27 -11.27 6.56
CA SER A 157 7.11 -12.45 6.73
C SER A 157 7.68 -12.88 5.38
N SER A 158 8.75 -13.67 5.39
CA SER A 158 9.12 -14.43 4.21
C SER A 158 8.38 -15.78 4.18
N PRO A 159 8.19 -16.37 2.98
CA PRO A 159 7.77 -17.76 2.83
C PRO A 159 8.67 -18.73 3.58
N SER A 160 9.99 -18.49 3.58
CA SER A 160 10.96 -19.33 4.30
C SER A 160 10.75 -19.33 5.81
N ILE A 161 10.45 -18.18 6.43
CA ILE A 161 10.18 -18.09 7.87
C ILE A 161 8.89 -18.82 8.24
N ARG A 162 7.93 -18.87 7.31
CA ARG A 162 6.66 -19.60 7.50
C ARG A 162 6.74 -21.10 7.14
N GLY A 163 7.87 -21.54 6.57
CA GLY A 163 8.04 -22.93 6.14
C GLY A 163 7.23 -23.30 4.90
N THR A 164 6.82 -22.33 4.07
CA THR A 164 5.98 -22.57 2.88
C THR A 164 6.76 -22.59 1.56
N SER A 165 7.98 -22.03 1.53
CA SER A 165 8.87 -22.02 0.35
C SER A 165 10.30 -21.67 0.79
N THR A 166 11.29 -21.82 -0.10
CA THR A 166 12.69 -21.40 0.14
C THR A 166 12.91 -19.90 -0.07
N ASP A 167 11.93 -19.17 -0.60
CA ASP A 167 12.04 -17.72 -0.82
C ASP A 167 12.24 -16.96 0.50
N THR A 168 13.33 -16.19 0.58
CA THR A 168 13.75 -15.43 1.76
C THR A 168 13.29 -13.97 1.74
N ARG A 169 12.72 -13.50 0.63
CA ARG A 169 12.18 -12.15 0.51
C ARG A 169 11.02 -11.96 1.50
N ARG A 170 10.99 -10.81 2.16
CA ARG A 170 9.87 -10.44 3.04
C ARG A 170 8.73 -9.90 2.20
N LEU A 171 7.60 -10.59 2.23
CA LEU A 171 6.43 -10.23 1.45
C LEU A 171 5.34 -9.72 2.40
N GLY A 172 4.91 -8.48 2.17
CA GLY A 172 3.72 -7.92 2.79
C GLY A 172 2.52 -8.20 1.90
N VAL A 173 2.13 -7.23 1.08
CA VAL A 173 1.09 -7.40 0.05
C VAL A 173 1.59 -6.85 -1.28
N ALA A 174 0.99 -7.31 -2.37
CA ALA A 174 1.20 -6.75 -3.70
C ALA A 174 -0.01 -5.92 -4.12
N LEU A 175 0.23 -4.79 -4.76
CA LEU A 175 -0.79 -3.88 -5.31
C LEU A 175 -0.68 -3.78 -6.83
N ARG A 176 -1.82 -3.71 -7.52
CA ARG A 176 -1.89 -3.37 -8.95
C ARG A 176 -3.23 -2.74 -9.35
N ASN A 177 -3.34 -2.33 -10.62
CA ASN A 177 -4.59 -1.92 -11.26
C ASN A 177 -5.34 -0.81 -10.50
N VAL A 178 -4.63 0.25 -10.08
CA VAL A 178 -5.24 1.36 -9.34
C VAL A 178 -6.01 2.30 -10.28
N GLN A 179 -7.31 2.50 -10.00
CA GLN A 179 -8.27 3.16 -10.89
C GLN A 179 -9.27 4.00 -10.11
N VAL A 180 -9.73 5.10 -10.69
CA VAL A 180 -10.91 5.85 -10.19
C VAL A 180 -12.11 5.53 -11.08
N PRO A 181 -13.13 4.81 -10.58
CA PRO A 181 -14.40 4.67 -11.27
C PRO A 181 -15.19 6.00 -11.17
N LEU A 182 -15.22 6.80 -12.24
CA LEU A 182 -15.96 8.07 -12.37
C LEU A 182 -17.30 7.91 -13.10
#